data_AF-A0A956DQ51-F1
#
_entry.id   AF-A0A956DQ51-F1
#
_cell.length_a   1.000
_cell.length_b   1.000
_cell.length_c   1.000
_cell.angle_alpha   90.00
_cell.angle_beta   90.00
_cell.angle_gamma   90.00
#
_symmetry.space_group_name_H-M   'P 1'
#
loop_
_entity.id
_entity.type
_entity.pdbx_description
1 polymer ?
#
loop_
_entity_poly.entity_id
_entity_poly.type
_entity_poly.pdbx_seq_one_letter_code
_entity_poly.pdbx_strand_id
1 'polypeptide(L)'
;MRDPLRVMEVPNEPPIVLDGHHRLELALEYGFPYRIESVRVSTPEEAEAWILRFQRARRNLSEQALQYTRGRAYLLEITQGQRSDLSTSRQDGEKLPAEHLASEFGVSERTIERDGALARVVDGIAETHGLAFRQRFLAGDVRMNREQARLVGTLPEERRTEFVDHVLKGVSTDEALGYAMQPRWSEAEEELAEQAMLEERAMVEAVATKIREVVQSDLLMLFKQWSAETAPHPHPAVNKALGATKKIGQALALLLAVRPHRLCYECLGRRKDCTGCGGVGWLPEGGGW
;
A
#
# COMPACT_ATOMS: atom_id res chain seq x y z
N MET A 1 -40.98 -25.28 -6.06
CA MET A 1 -39.56 -25.42 -5.62
C MET A 1 -39.43 -26.50 -4.56
N ARG A 2 -38.31 -27.27 -4.53
CA ARG A 2 -38.08 -28.34 -3.52
C ARG A 2 -37.68 -27.77 -2.16
N ASP A 3 -36.73 -26.83 -2.15
CA ASP A 3 -36.21 -26.24 -0.92
C ASP A 3 -37.06 -25.04 -0.45
N PRO A 4 -37.29 -24.88 0.87
CA PRO A 4 -38.01 -23.73 1.40
C PRO A 4 -37.17 -22.44 1.34
N LEU A 5 -37.85 -21.30 1.36
CA LEU A 5 -37.28 -20.00 1.71
C LEU A 5 -37.16 -19.94 3.23
N ARG A 6 -35.99 -19.53 3.73
CA ARG A 6 -35.79 -19.39 5.18
C ARG A 6 -35.91 -17.95 5.56
N VAL A 7 -36.72 -17.67 6.57
CA VAL A 7 -37.07 -16.30 6.96
C VAL A 7 -36.90 -16.08 8.45
N MET A 8 -36.65 -14.83 8.81
CA MET A 8 -36.82 -14.31 10.16
C MET A 8 -38.21 -13.70 10.27
N GLU A 9 -38.96 -14.11 11.28
CA GLU A 9 -40.24 -13.48 11.60
C GLU A 9 -39.99 -12.18 12.37
N VAL A 10 -40.66 -11.11 11.94
CA VAL A 10 -40.61 -9.81 12.61
C VAL A 10 -42.01 -9.45 13.08
N PRO A 11 -42.23 -9.13 14.37
CA PRO A 11 -43.56 -8.79 14.86
C PRO A 11 -44.17 -7.62 14.10
N ASN A 12 -45.39 -7.81 13.59
CA ASN A 12 -46.16 -6.81 12.82
C ASN A 12 -45.52 -6.35 11.50
N GLU A 13 -44.51 -7.06 11.01
CA GLU A 13 -43.82 -6.75 9.75
C GLU A 13 -43.76 -7.98 8.84
N PRO A 14 -43.59 -7.80 7.52
CA PRO A 14 -43.36 -8.93 6.63
C PRO A 14 -42.07 -9.68 7.03
N PRO A 15 -42.05 -11.02 6.93
CA PRO A 15 -40.87 -11.79 7.27
C PRO A 15 -39.69 -11.45 6.36
N ILE A 16 -38.50 -11.36 6.94
CA ILE A 16 -37.27 -11.02 6.24
C ILE A 16 -36.61 -12.30 5.74
N VAL A 17 -36.27 -12.35 4.45
CA VAL A 17 -35.62 -13.53 3.85
C VAL A 17 -34.17 -13.61 4.30
N LEU A 18 -33.80 -14.73 4.91
CA LEU A 18 -32.42 -15.04 5.30
C LEU A 18 -31.69 -15.87 4.23
N ASP A 19 -32.39 -16.83 3.62
CA ASP A 19 -31.85 -17.69 2.55
C ASP A 19 -32.89 -17.96 1.46
N GLY A 20 -32.42 -17.98 0.21
CA GLY A 20 -33.24 -18.26 -0.96
C GLY A 20 -33.67 -17.03 -1.75
N HIS A 21 -32.96 -15.91 -1.67
CA HIS A 21 -33.25 -14.68 -2.44
C HIS A 21 -33.47 -14.93 -3.94
N HIS A 22 -32.55 -15.64 -4.61
CA HIS A 22 -32.71 -15.99 -6.02
C HIS A 22 -33.90 -16.94 -6.28
N ARG A 23 -34.20 -17.84 -5.34
CA ARG A 23 -35.39 -18.70 -5.42
C ARG A 23 -36.67 -17.89 -5.30
N LEU A 24 -36.69 -16.90 -4.41
CA LEU A 24 -37.82 -15.99 -4.25
C LEU A 24 -38.03 -15.16 -5.53
N GLU A 25 -36.97 -14.59 -6.09
CA GLU A 25 -37.00 -13.84 -7.34
C GLU A 25 -37.63 -14.66 -8.47
N LEU A 26 -37.12 -15.88 -8.72
CA LEU A 26 -37.69 -16.80 -9.71
C LEU A 26 -39.13 -17.22 -9.37
N ALA A 27 -39.47 -17.36 -8.09
CA ALA A 27 -40.83 -17.68 -7.67
C ALA A 27 -41.81 -16.58 -8.07
N LEU A 28 -41.41 -15.32 -7.86
CA LEU A 28 -42.22 -14.15 -8.17
C LEU A 28 -42.31 -13.91 -9.67
N GLU A 29 -41.20 -14.07 -10.41
CA GLU A 29 -41.15 -13.86 -11.86
C GLU A 29 -42.01 -14.87 -12.63
N TYR A 30 -41.92 -16.15 -12.26
CA TYR A 30 -42.58 -17.25 -12.97
C TYR A 30 -43.85 -17.78 -12.28
N GLY A 31 -44.26 -17.18 -11.15
CA GLY A 31 -45.45 -17.57 -10.41
C GLY A 31 -45.37 -18.96 -9.77
N PHE A 32 -44.16 -19.43 -9.42
CA PHE A 32 -44.01 -20.75 -8.82
C PHE A 32 -44.43 -20.77 -7.34
N PRO A 33 -45.11 -21.82 -6.88
CA PRO A 33 -45.36 -22.00 -5.45
C PRO A 33 -44.05 -22.25 -4.71
N TYR A 34 -43.93 -21.61 -3.54
CA TYR A 34 -42.80 -21.73 -2.62
C TYR A 34 -43.29 -22.01 -1.19
N ARG A 35 -42.41 -22.61 -0.40
CA ARG A 35 -42.63 -22.86 1.04
C ARG A 35 -41.73 -21.96 1.85
N ILE A 36 -42.20 -21.52 3.01
CA ILE A 36 -41.43 -20.72 3.96
C ILE A 36 -41.14 -21.59 5.19
N GLU A 37 -39.92 -21.49 5.71
CA GLU A 37 -39.49 -22.09 6.97
C GLU A 37 -38.96 -20.96 7.86
N SER A 38 -39.57 -20.77 9.03
CA SER A 38 -39.11 -19.76 9.98
C SER A 38 -37.90 -20.25 10.77
N VAL A 39 -36.90 -19.38 10.83
CA VAL A 39 -35.68 -19.59 11.60
C VAL A 39 -35.83 -18.86 12.92
N ARG A 40 -35.53 -19.54 14.02
CA ARG A 40 -35.54 -18.94 15.37
C ARG A 40 -34.31 -18.05 15.56
N VAL A 41 -34.44 -16.79 15.18
CA VAL A 41 -33.49 -15.70 15.45
C VAL A 41 -34.29 -14.47 15.87
N SER A 42 -33.85 -13.78 16.92
CA SER A 42 -34.60 -12.68 17.54
C SER A 42 -33.94 -11.31 17.31
N THR A 43 -32.67 -11.31 16.90
CA THR A 43 -31.89 -10.08 16.67
C THR A 43 -31.26 -10.07 15.27
N PRO A 44 -31.01 -8.90 14.68
CA PRO A 44 -30.26 -8.79 13.43
C PRO A 44 -28.89 -9.48 13.51
N GLU A 45 -28.20 -9.40 14.65
CA GLU A 45 -26.92 -10.09 14.87
C GLU A 45 -27.06 -11.62 14.87
N GLU A 46 -28.11 -12.17 15.48
CA GLU A 46 -28.40 -13.61 15.43
C GLU A 46 -28.75 -14.06 14.01
N ALA A 47 -29.52 -13.25 13.28
CA ALA A 47 -29.83 -13.50 11.88
C ALA A 47 -28.55 -13.50 11.02
N GLU A 48 -27.65 -12.53 11.25
CA GLU A 48 -26.34 -12.47 10.58
C GLU A 48 -25.51 -13.73 10.88
N ALA A 49 -25.36 -14.11 12.15
CA ALA A 49 -24.64 -15.31 12.55
C ALA A 49 -25.24 -16.59 11.93
N TRP A 50 -26.57 -16.68 11.87
CA TRP A 50 -27.26 -17.79 11.22
C TRP A 50 -26.96 -17.85 9.71
N ILE A 51 -27.04 -16.71 9.01
CA ILE A 51 -26.72 -16.63 7.57
C ILE A 51 -25.28 -17.08 7.32
N LEU A 52 -24.32 -16.58 8.10
CA LEU A 52 -22.90 -16.90 7.98
C LEU A 52 -22.63 -18.41 8.12
N ARG A 53 -23.28 -19.07 9.09
CA ARG A 53 -23.20 -20.54 9.25
C ARG A 53 -23.84 -21.28 8.09
N PHE A 54 -24.98 -20.81 7.60
CA PHE A 54 -25.73 -21.46 6.52
C PHE A 54 -25.02 -21.34 5.17
N GLN A 55 -24.34 -20.21 4.91
CA GLN A 55 -23.56 -20.03 3.69
C GLN A 55 -22.33 -20.94 3.61
N ARG A 56 -21.74 -21.36 4.74
CA ARG A 56 -20.62 -22.33 4.76
C ARG A 56 -20.98 -23.68 4.14
N ALA A 57 -22.24 -24.11 4.24
CA ALA A 57 -22.69 -25.36 3.63
C ALA A 57 -22.66 -25.31 2.09
N ARG A 58 -22.57 -24.10 1.50
CA ARG A 58 -22.49 -23.90 0.06
C ARG A 58 -21.01 -23.76 -0.34
N ARG A 59 -20.52 -24.72 -1.13
CA ARG A 59 -19.11 -24.83 -1.60
C ARG A 59 -18.65 -23.72 -2.58
N ASN A 60 -19.35 -22.58 -2.65
CA ASN A 60 -19.14 -21.54 -3.65
C ASN A 60 -18.60 -20.21 -3.08
N LEU A 61 -18.15 -20.18 -1.82
CA LEU A 61 -17.55 -18.98 -1.26
C LEU A 61 -16.09 -18.84 -1.73
N SER A 62 -15.70 -17.61 -2.06
CA SER A 62 -14.29 -17.25 -2.25
C SER A 62 -13.52 -17.45 -0.94
N GLU A 63 -12.20 -17.65 -1.03
CA GLU A 63 -11.37 -17.74 0.17
C GLU A 63 -11.50 -16.48 1.05
N GLN A 64 -11.60 -15.31 0.42
CA GLN A 64 -11.78 -14.02 1.10
C GLN A 64 -13.12 -13.96 1.84
N ALA A 65 -14.20 -14.43 1.22
CA ALA A 65 -15.50 -14.51 1.86
C ALA A 65 -15.53 -15.50 3.02
N LEU A 66 -14.80 -16.62 2.94
CA LEU A 66 -14.65 -17.57 4.05
C LEU A 66 -13.91 -16.94 5.23
N GLN A 67 -12.79 -16.25 4.97
CA GLN A 67 -12.02 -15.54 6.00
C GLN A 67 -12.88 -14.46 6.65
N TYR A 68 -13.53 -13.60 5.87
CA TYR A 68 -14.43 -12.58 6.39
C TYR A 68 -15.58 -13.17 7.21
N THR A 69 -16.22 -14.23 6.72
CA THR A 69 -17.32 -14.92 7.42
C THR A 69 -16.89 -15.42 8.81
N ARG A 70 -15.71 -16.07 8.91
CA ARG A 70 -15.18 -16.53 10.19
C ARG A 70 -14.88 -15.37 11.13
N GLY A 71 -14.23 -14.33 10.59
CA GLY A 71 -13.90 -13.14 11.35
C GLY A 71 -15.12 -12.40 11.87
N ARG A 72 -16.14 -12.26 11.04
CA ARG A 72 -17.41 -11.60 11.40
C ARG A 72 -18.17 -12.39 12.45
N ALA A 73 -18.24 -13.72 12.33
CA ALA A 73 -18.82 -14.58 13.37
C ALA A 73 -18.10 -14.40 14.72
N TYR A 74 -16.77 -14.31 14.71
CA TYR A 74 -15.99 -14.04 15.91
C TYR A 74 -16.30 -12.67 16.53
N LEU A 75 -16.37 -11.61 15.70
CA LEU A 75 -16.72 -10.26 16.17
C LEU A 75 -18.12 -10.23 16.79
N LEU A 76 -19.10 -10.93 16.21
CA LEU A 76 -20.45 -11.02 16.77
C LEU A 76 -20.47 -11.75 18.12
N GLU A 77 -19.74 -12.87 18.25
CA GLU A 77 -19.73 -13.67 19.47
C GLU A 77 -19.01 -12.97 20.63
N ILE A 78 -17.92 -12.23 20.35
CA ILE A 78 -17.27 -11.41 21.39
C ILE A 78 -18.17 -10.25 21.82
N THR A 79 -18.89 -9.60 20.89
CA THR A 79 -19.81 -8.50 21.22
C THR A 79 -21.05 -9.00 21.96
N GLN A 80 -21.55 -10.19 21.66
CA GLN A 80 -22.61 -10.84 22.43
C GLN A 80 -22.15 -11.24 23.83
N GLY A 81 -20.94 -11.79 23.97
CA GLY A 81 -20.34 -12.10 25.28
C GLY A 81 -20.01 -10.86 26.14
N GLN A 82 -19.80 -9.70 25.50
CA GLN A 82 -19.68 -8.38 26.13
C GLN A 82 -21.03 -7.68 26.36
N ARG A 83 -22.16 -8.38 26.14
CA ARG A 83 -23.49 -7.93 26.62
C ARG A 83 -23.97 -8.77 27.81
N SER A 84 -23.35 -9.93 28.04
CA SER A 84 -23.63 -10.83 29.19
C SER A 84 -22.78 -10.52 30.44
N ASP A 85 -21.95 -9.49 30.39
CA ASP A 85 -21.17 -8.89 31.47
C ASP A 85 -22.00 -8.20 32.55
N LEU A 86 -23.33 -8.10 32.39
CA LEU A 86 -24.28 -7.91 33.50
C LEU A 86 -24.57 -9.20 34.29
N SER A 87 -23.99 -10.35 33.90
CA SER A 87 -23.99 -11.59 34.67
C SER A 87 -22.54 -12.04 34.95
N THR A 88 -22.11 -11.84 36.19
CA THR A 88 -20.79 -12.19 36.73
C THR A 88 -20.66 -13.71 36.95
N SER A 89 -20.89 -14.53 35.92
CA SER A 89 -20.66 -15.99 36.01
C SER A 89 -20.51 -16.61 34.62
N ARG A 90 -19.31 -16.54 34.01
CA ARG A 90 -18.94 -17.55 33.00
C ARG A 90 -18.94 -18.89 33.71
N GLN A 91 -19.84 -19.80 33.33
CA GLN A 91 -19.91 -21.13 33.95
C GLN A 91 -18.67 -21.94 33.58
N ASP A 92 -18.14 -22.71 34.52
CA ASP A 92 -17.01 -23.62 34.30
C ASP A 92 -17.34 -24.58 33.14
N GLY A 93 -16.72 -24.37 31.97
CA GLY A 93 -16.92 -25.17 30.77
C GLY A 93 -17.34 -24.39 29.51
N GLU A 94 -17.65 -23.09 29.61
CA GLU A 94 -17.88 -22.27 28.41
C GLU A 94 -16.57 -22.00 27.67
N LYS A 95 -16.49 -22.51 26.43
CA LYS A 95 -15.36 -22.25 25.52
C LYS A 95 -15.26 -20.76 25.22
N LEU A 96 -14.03 -20.28 25.07
CA LEU A 96 -13.82 -18.92 24.56
C LEU A 96 -14.35 -18.81 23.13
N PRO A 97 -14.84 -17.63 22.68
CA PRO A 97 -15.37 -17.46 21.32
C PRO A 97 -14.42 -17.95 20.23
N ALA A 98 -13.12 -17.71 20.38
CA ALA A 98 -12.12 -18.21 19.44
C ALA A 98 -12.03 -19.74 19.42
N GLU A 99 -12.12 -20.41 20.57
CA GLU A 99 -12.04 -21.88 20.72
C GLU A 99 -13.31 -22.57 20.20
N HIS A 100 -14.47 -21.99 20.51
CA HIS A 100 -15.75 -22.46 20.01
C HIS A 100 -15.79 -22.41 18.47
N LEU A 101 -15.47 -21.25 17.89
CA LEU A 101 -15.46 -21.08 16.43
C LEU A 101 -14.33 -21.85 15.75
N ALA A 102 -13.16 -21.99 16.39
CA ALA A 102 -12.08 -22.84 15.89
C ALA A 102 -12.56 -24.28 15.69
N SER A 103 -13.25 -24.82 16.69
CA SER A 103 -13.87 -26.14 16.65
C SER A 103 -14.95 -26.21 15.56
N GLU A 104 -15.80 -25.18 15.44
CA GLU A 104 -16.90 -25.12 14.48
C GLU A 104 -16.42 -25.05 13.02
N PHE A 105 -15.36 -24.29 12.77
CA PHE A 105 -14.80 -24.04 11.43
C PHE A 105 -13.65 -24.99 11.06
N GLY A 106 -13.18 -25.83 12.00
CA GLY A 106 -12.06 -26.74 11.77
C GLY A 106 -10.72 -26.02 11.52
N VAL A 107 -10.50 -24.89 12.19
CA VAL A 107 -9.27 -24.08 12.08
C VAL A 107 -8.70 -23.80 13.47
N SER A 108 -7.49 -23.28 13.56
CA SER A 108 -6.91 -22.88 14.86
C SER A 108 -7.58 -21.62 15.42
N GLU A 109 -7.65 -21.48 16.74
CA GLU A 109 -8.07 -20.24 17.44
C GLU A 109 -7.38 -18.99 16.89
N ARG A 110 -6.06 -19.06 16.72
CA ARG A 110 -5.26 -17.98 16.13
C ARG A 110 -5.72 -17.56 14.73
N THR A 111 -6.32 -18.47 13.96
CA THR A 111 -6.86 -18.16 12.63
C THR A 111 -8.16 -17.39 12.75
N ILE A 112 -9.03 -17.78 13.69
CA ILE A 112 -10.26 -17.05 13.99
C ILE A 112 -9.97 -15.61 14.41
N GLU A 113 -9.03 -15.40 15.34
CA GLU A 113 -8.65 -14.05 15.80
C GLU A 113 -8.09 -13.18 14.68
N ARG A 114 -7.24 -13.75 13.82
CA ARG A 114 -6.66 -13.07 12.66
C ARG A 114 -7.73 -12.70 11.63
N ASP A 115 -8.64 -13.62 11.37
CA ASP A 115 -9.77 -13.38 10.47
C ASP A 115 -10.70 -12.30 11.05
N GLY A 116 -10.84 -12.24 12.38
CA GLY A 116 -11.54 -11.16 13.09
C GLY A 116 -10.89 -9.80 12.90
N ALA A 117 -9.55 -9.73 12.98
CA ALA A 117 -8.82 -8.49 12.69
C ALA A 117 -8.99 -8.06 11.23
N LEU A 118 -8.94 -9.00 10.28
CA LEU A 118 -9.21 -8.76 8.87
C LEU A 118 -10.63 -8.22 8.64
N ALA A 119 -11.65 -8.87 9.22
CA ALA A 119 -13.04 -8.45 9.10
C ALA A 119 -13.24 -7.02 9.63
N ARG A 120 -12.61 -6.68 10.76
CA ARG A 120 -12.65 -5.33 11.34
C ARG A 120 -12.08 -4.27 10.40
N VAL A 121 -10.99 -4.58 9.68
CA VAL A 121 -10.41 -3.67 8.68
C VAL A 121 -11.34 -3.50 7.49
N VAL A 122 -11.90 -4.61 6.98
CA VAL A 122 -12.83 -4.57 5.84
C VAL A 122 -14.10 -3.79 6.19
N ASP A 123 -14.65 -3.99 7.39
CA ASP A 123 -15.82 -3.26 7.86
C ASP A 123 -15.51 -1.77 8.10
N GLY A 124 -14.36 -1.45 8.71
CA GLY A 124 -13.93 -0.07 8.87
C GLY A 124 -13.73 0.68 7.55
N ILE A 125 -13.22 -0.01 6.52
CA ILE A 125 -13.17 0.53 5.15
C ILE A 125 -14.58 0.72 4.59
N ALA A 126 -15.48 -0.24 4.82
CA ALA A 126 -16.85 -0.16 4.32
C ALA A 126 -17.65 0.99 4.95
N GLU A 127 -17.40 1.29 6.22
CA GLU A 127 -18.01 2.39 6.97
C GLU A 127 -17.52 3.75 6.47
N THR A 128 -16.23 3.88 6.12
CA THR A 128 -15.61 5.15 5.71
C THR A 128 -15.67 5.43 4.21
N HIS A 129 -15.59 4.39 3.38
CA HIS A 129 -15.48 4.50 1.91
C HIS A 129 -16.60 3.77 1.15
N GLY A 130 -17.62 3.29 1.88
CA GLY A 130 -18.78 2.60 1.31
C GLY A 130 -18.53 1.13 0.96
N LEU A 131 -19.58 0.47 0.49
CA LEU A 131 -19.62 -0.99 0.40
C LEU A 131 -18.84 -1.60 -0.78
N ALA A 132 -18.41 -0.79 -1.74
CA ALA A 132 -17.79 -1.26 -2.99
C ALA A 132 -16.53 -2.10 -2.74
N PHE A 133 -15.67 -1.66 -1.83
CA PHE A 133 -14.46 -2.40 -1.46
C PHE A 133 -14.81 -3.77 -0.86
N ARG A 134 -15.73 -3.80 0.12
CA ARG A 134 -16.17 -5.04 0.76
C ARG A 134 -16.80 -6.00 -0.24
N GLN A 135 -17.63 -5.51 -1.16
CA GLN A 135 -18.25 -6.34 -2.20
C GLN A 135 -17.20 -7.01 -3.10
N ARG A 136 -16.23 -6.25 -3.61
CA ARG A 136 -15.13 -6.80 -4.43
C ARG A 136 -14.22 -7.74 -3.65
N PHE A 137 -13.97 -7.44 -2.38
CA PHE A 137 -13.23 -8.32 -1.48
C PHE A 137 -13.94 -9.67 -1.31
N LEU A 138 -15.24 -9.66 -0.99
CA LEU A 138 -16.04 -10.88 -0.84
C LEU A 138 -16.19 -11.67 -2.14
N ALA A 139 -16.28 -10.98 -3.28
CA ALA A 139 -16.27 -11.63 -4.60
C ALA A 139 -14.94 -12.35 -4.90
N GLY A 140 -13.84 -11.98 -4.21
CA GLY A 140 -12.51 -12.52 -4.42
C GLY A 140 -11.69 -11.77 -5.48
N ASP A 141 -12.20 -10.64 -5.98
CA ASP A 141 -11.50 -9.76 -6.94
C ASP A 141 -10.35 -9.00 -6.27
N VAL A 142 -10.52 -8.68 -4.98
CA VAL A 142 -9.48 -8.07 -4.14
C VAL A 142 -8.96 -9.13 -3.19
N ARG A 143 -7.66 -9.40 -3.26
CA ARG A 143 -6.98 -10.32 -2.36
C ARG A 143 -6.12 -9.54 -1.40
N MET A 144 -6.41 -9.65 -0.12
CA MET A 144 -5.63 -9.02 0.94
C MET A 144 -5.15 -10.10 1.91
N ASN A 145 -3.83 -10.21 2.06
CA ASN A 145 -3.27 -11.09 3.08
C ASN A 145 -3.34 -10.44 4.47
N ARG A 146 -2.99 -11.21 5.51
CA ARG A 146 -3.09 -10.78 6.90
C ARG A 146 -2.19 -9.60 7.26
N GLU A 147 -0.99 -9.54 6.69
CA GLU A 147 -0.05 -8.44 6.94
C GLU A 147 -0.52 -7.17 6.23
N GLN A 148 -1.00 -7.28 5.00
CA GLN A 148 -1.62 -6.16 4.27
C GLN A 148 -2.82 -5.60 5.01
N ALA A 149 -3.71 -6.46 5.51
CA ALA A 149 -4.86 -6.03 6.32
C ALA A 149 -4.43 -5.26 7.57
N ARG A 150 -3.41 -5.76 8.28
CA ARG A 150 -2.84 -5.07 9.43
C ARG A 150 -2.29 -3.69 9.05
N LEU A 151 -1.51 -3.60 7.96
CA LEU A 151 -0.94 -2.34 7.49
C LEU A 151 -2.05 -1.33 7.16
N VAL A 152 -3.03 -1.74 6.36
CA VAL A 152 -4.18 -0.89 5.98
C VAL A 152 -4.96 -0.41 7.20
N GLY A 153 -5.15 -1.27 8.19
CA GLY A 153 -5.81 -0.90 9.46
C GLY A 153 -5.03 0.14 10.27
N THR A 154 -3.71 0.22 10.12
CA THR A 154 -2.85 1.21 10.79
C THR A 154 -2.62 2.49 9.99
N LEU A 155 -3.02 2.51 8.70
CA LEU A 155 -2.86 3.71 7.88
C LEU A 155 -3.75 4.85 8.40
N PRO A 156 -3.23 6.10 8.38
CA PRO A 156 -4.05 7.31 8.48
C PRO A 156 -5.20 7.31 7.48
N GLU A 157 -6.29 8.01 7.79
CA GLU A 157 -7.51 8.03 6.97
C GLU A 157 -7.25 8.49 5.53
N GLU A 158 -6.40 9.51 5.34
CA GLU A 158 -6.07 10.03 4.01
C GLU A 158 -5.37 8.95 3.15
N ARG A 159 -4.39 8.25 3.74
CA ARG A 159 -3.65 7.18 3.06
C ARG A 159 -4.52 5.95 2.82
N ARG A 160 -5.45 5.66 3.73
CA ARG A 160 -6.42 4.58 3.55
C ARG A 160 -7.38 4.89 2.40
N THR A 161 -7.80 6.14 2.25
CA THR A 161 -8.64 6.60 1.13
C THR A 161 -7.93 6.37 -0.20
N GLU A 162 -6.67 6.80 -0.29
CA GLU A 162 -5.83 6.60 -1.47
C GLU A 162 -5.67 5.11 -1.81
N PHE A 163 -5.37 4.28 -0.80
CA PHE A 163 -5.32 2.83 -0.97
C PHE A 163 -6.62 2.26 -1.55
N VAL A 164 -7.77 2.64 -0.98
CA VAL A 164 -9.08 2.16 -1.44
C VAL A 164 -9.37 2.62 -2.87
N ASP A 165 -9.09 3.87 -3.20
CA ASP A 165 -9.29 4.41 -4.54
C ASP A 165 -8.44 3.67 -5.59
N HIS A 166 -7.17 3.40 -5.30
CA HIS A 166 -6.31 2.60 -6.19
C HIS A 166 -6.84 1.17 -6.37
N VAL A 167 -7.23 0.50 -5.29
CA VAL A 167 -7.80 -0.86 -5.37
C VAL A 167 -9.10 -0.86 -6.18
N LEU A 168 -9.96 0.14 -5.98
CA LEU A 168 -11.21 0.28 -6.73
C LEU A 168 -10.97 0.54 -8.22
N LYS A 169 -9.88 1.22 -8.57
CA LYS A 169 -9.40 1.39 -9.96
C LYS A 169 -8.75 0.15 -10.58
N GLY A 170 -8.63 -0.94 -9.82
CA GLY A 170 -8.10 -2.23 -10.30
C GLY A 170 -6.61 -2.43 -10.08
N VAL A 171 -5.94 -1.53 -9.35
CA VAL A 171 -4.55 -1.71 -8.91
C VAL A 171 -4.49 -2.85 -7.90
N SER A 172 -3.41 -3.63 -7.93
CA SER A 172 -3.22 -4.71 -6.96
C SER A 172 -3.07 -4.17 -5.54
N THR A 173 -3.42 -4.97 -4.53
CA THR A 173 -3.31 -4.57 -3.12
C THR A 173 -1.87 -4.22 -2.72
N ASP A 174 -0.88 -4.87 -3.32
CA ASP A 174 0.54 -4.62 -3.05
C ASP A 174 0.98 -3.26 -3.60
N GLU A 175 0.68 -2.98 -4.88
CA GLU A 175 0.98 -1.71 -5.52
C GLU A 175 0.22 -0.55 -4.85
N ALA A 176 -1.06 -0.74 -4.53
CA ALA A 176 -1.88 0.26 -3.85
C ALA A 176 -1.33 0.63 -2.47
N LEU A 177 -0.85 -0.38 -1.71
CA LEU A 177 -0.14 -0.13 -0.45
C LEU A 177 1.18 0.59 -0.71
N GLY A 178 1.90 0.22 -1.77
CA GLY A 178 3.10 0.91 -2.22
C GLY A 178 2.87 2.41 -2.37
N TYR A 179 1.84 2.83 -3.12
CA TYR A 179 1.46 4.24 -3.29
C TYR A 179 1.08 4.90 -1.96
N ALA A 180 0.14 4.31 -1.22
CA ALA A 180 -0.34 4.87 0.04
C ALA A 180 0.75 4.99 1.13
N MET A 181 1.82 4.17 1.04
CA MET A 181 2.95 4.20 1.97
C MET A 181 4.08 5.12 1.51
N GLN A 182 4.02 5.73 0.31
CA GLN A 182 5.08 6.61 -0.16
C GLN A 182 5.33 7.77 0.82
N PRO A 183 6.59 8.20 1.00
CA PRO A 183 6.90 9.42 1.73
C PRO A 183 6.28 10.59 0.96
N ARG A 184 5.38 11.33 1.62
CA ARG A 184 4.84 12.58 1.08
C ARG A 184 5.66 13.70 1.68
N TRP A 185 6.40 14.40 0.83
CA TRP A 185 7.16 15.58 1.22
C TRP A 185 6.16 16.72 1.40
N SER A 186 6.27 17.48 2.49
CA SER A 186 5.51 18.71 2.62
C SER A 186 6.01 19.75 1.61
N GLU A 187 5.17 20.70 1.21
CA GLU A 187 5.59 21.81 0.33
C GLU A 187 6.84 22.51 0.87
N ALA A 188 6.93 22.69 2.19
CA ALA A 188 8.09 23.25 2.86
C ALA A 188 9.37 22.38 2.75
N GLU A 189 9.23 21.05 2.80
CA GLU A 189 10.35 20.13 2.61
C GLU A 189 10.79 20.06 1.13
N GLU A 190 9.84 20.18 0.20
CA GLU A 190 10.12 20.30 -1.24
C GLU A 190 10.87 21.61 -1.53
N GLU A 191 10.39 22.75 -1.03
CA GLU A 191 11.05 24.05 -1.17
C GLU A 191 12.46 24.06 -0.56
N LEU A 192 12.64 23.44 0.63
CA LEU A 192 13.95 23.36 1.28
C LEU A 192 14.92 22.49 0.47
N ALA A 193 14.44 21.37 -0.10
CA ALA A 193 15.23 20.53 -0.98
C ALA A 193 15.60 21.26 -2.28
N GLU A 194 14.68 22.01 -2.89
CA GLU A 194 14.96 22.83 -4.07
C GLU A 194 15.99 23.93 -3.77
N GLN A 195 15.87 24.61 -2.62
CA GLN A 195 16.83 25.61 -2.17
C GLN A 195 18.22 25.02 -1.96
N ALA A 196 18.33 23.88 -1.26
CA ALA A 196 19.61 23.21 -1.05
C ALA A 196 20.27 22.80 -2.39
N MET A 197 19.48 22.34 -3.35
CA MET A 197 19.97 22.00 -4.70
C MET A 197 20.45 23.23 -5.48
N LEU A 198 19.77 24.37 -5.34
CA LEU A 198 20.19 25.64 -5.94
C LEU A 198 21.48 26.16 -5.31
N GLU A 199 21.62 26.08 -3.99
CA GLU A 199 22.84 26.46 -3.27
C GLU A 199 24.03 25.58 -3.66
N GLU A 200 23.84 24.26 -3.74
CA GLU A 200 24.89 23.34 -4.18
C GLU A 200 25.30 23.63 -5.63
N ARG A 201 24.34 23.87 -6.53
CA ARG A 201 24.62 24.27 -7.91
C ARG A 201 25.40 25.58 -7.97
N ALA A 202 25.01 26.58 -7.17
CA ALA A 202 25.70 27.85 -7.10
C ALA A 202 27.14 27.68 -6.58
N MET A 203 27.36 26.82 -5.58
CA MET A 203 28.68 26.49 -5.06
C MET A 203 29.55 25.84 -6.14
N VAL A 204 29.01 24.85 -6.85
CA VAL A 204 29.72 24.18 -7.96
C VAL A 204 30.09 25.17 -9.06
N GLU A 205 29.19 26.08 -9.41
CA GLU A 205 29.43 27.12 -10.42
C GLU A 205 30.47 28.14 -9.96
N ALA A 206 30.48 28.52 -8.68
CA ALA A 206 31.49 29.40 -8.08
C ALA A 206 32.88 28.74 -8.10
N VAL A 207 32.97 27.46 -7.72
CA VAL A 207 34.21 26.68 -7.79
C VAL A 207 34.69 26.57 -9.23
N ALA A 208 33.81 26.26 -10.18
CA ALA A 208 34.15 26.19 -11.60
C ALA A 208 34.67 27.53 -12.14
N THR A 209 34.09 28.64 -11.69
CA THR A 209 34.54 30.00 -12.05
C THR A 209 35.91 30.30 -11.46
N LYS A 210 36.15 29.96 -10.19
CA LYS A 210 37.46 30.15 -9.57
C LYS A 210 38.56 29.31 -10.24
N ILE A 211 38.25 28.07 -10.61
CA ILE A 211 39.17 27.22 -11.37
C ILE A 211 39.49 27.86 -12.73
N ARG A 212 38.49 28.39 -13.45
CA ARG A 212 38.72 29.13 -14.71
C ARG A 212 39.63 30.34 -14.52
N GLU A 213 39.43 31.12 -13.45
CA GLU A 213 40.29 32.27 -13.13
C GLU A 213 41.73 31.86 -12.88
N VAL A 214 41.98 30.87 -12.00
CA VAL A 214 43.34 30.40 -11.66
C VAL A 214 44.04 29.83 -12.89
N VAL A 215 43.32 29.05 -13.70
CA VAL A 215 43.84 28.51 -14.97
C VAL A 215 44.11 29.63 -15.99
N GLN A 216 43.36 30.73 -15.98
CA GLN A 216 43.60 31.86 -16.89
C GLN A 216 44.63 32.86 -16.36
N SER A 217 44.81 33.03 -15.05
CA SER A 217 45.77 33.96 -14.48
C SER A 217 47.18 33.37 -14.46
N ASP A 218 47.32 32.15 -13.93
CA ASP A 218 48.63 31.63 -13.55
C ASP A 218 49.30 30.92 -14.72
N LEU A 219 48.57 30.07 -15.45
CA LEU A 219 49.13 29.43 -16.65
C LEU A 219 49.41 30.45 -17.75
N LEU A 220 48.59 31.50 -17.88
CA LEU A 220 48.75 32.49 -18.93
C LEU A 220 49.83 33.53 -18.58
N MET A 221 49.99 33.88 -17.29
CA MET A 221 51.17 34.63 -16.82
C MET A 221 52.45 33.81 -16.95
N LEU A 222 52.50 32.57 -16.43
CA LEU A 222 53.66 31.70 -16.54
C LEU A 222 54.02 31.44 -18.01
N PHE A 223 53.02 31.29 -18.88
CA PHE A 223 53.23 31.14 -20.33
C PHE A 223 53.74 32.42 -21.00
N LYS A 224 53.25 33.61 -20.61
CA LYS A 224 53.77 34.89 -21.12
C LYS A 224 55.20 35.17 -20.65
N GLN A 225 55.50 34.87 -19.38
CA GLN A 225 56.85 35.00 -18.82
C GLN A 225 57.82 34.05 -19.52
N TRP A 226 57.45 32.76 -19.62
CA TRP A 226 58.25 31.78 -20.33
C TRP A 226 58.39 32.09 -21.83
N SER A 227 57.32 32.49 -22.52
CA SER A 227 57.37 32.88 -23.94
C SER A 227 58.24 34.11 -24.17
N ALA A 228 58.25 35.07 -23.24
CA ALA A 228 59.10 36.26 -23.33
C ALA A 228 60.58 35.93 -23.08
N GLU A 229 60.86 34.94 -22.21
CA GLU A 229 62.21 34.47 -21.91
C GLU A 229 62.80 33.54 -22.99
N THR A 230 61.97 32.93 -23.87
CA THR A 230 62.40 31.81 -24.74
C THR A 230 62.14 31.99 -26.26
N ALA A 231 61.98 33.22 -26.79
CA ALA A 231 61.63 33.54 -28.21
C ALA A 231 62.32 32.67 -29.32
N PRO A 232 61.81 32.52 -30.58
CA PRO A 232 60.66 33.12 -31.27
C PRO A 232 59.75 32.13 -32.05
N HIS A 233 59.67 30.82 -31.74
CA HIS A 233 58.81 29.87 -32.48
C HIS A 233 58.13 28.84 -31.56
N PRO A 234 56.84 28.49 -31.73
CA PRO A 234 56.13 27.58 -30.82
C PRO A 234 56.54 26.11 -31.05
N HIS A 235 57.14 25.49 -30.03
CA HIS A 235 57.64 24.11 -30.07
C HIS A 235 56.51 23.07 -29.82
N PRO A 236 56.57 21.84 -30.39
CA PRO A 236 55.53 20.80 -30.23
C PRO A 236 55.10 20.46 -28.79
N ALA A 237 55.98 20.69 -27.81
CA ALA A 237 55.67 20.54 -26.38
C ALA A 237 54.60 21.54 -25.89
N VAL A 238 54.55 22.73 -26.50
CA VAL A 238 53.55 23.79 -26.23
C VAL A 238 52.15 23.33 -26.64
N ASN A 239 52.02 22.69 -27.82
CA ASN A 239 50.75 22.11 -28.26
C ASN A 239 50.29 20.95 -27.37
N LYS A 240 51.22 20.18 -26.78
CA LYS A 240 50.92 19.10 -25.84
C LYS A 240 50.40 19.64 -24.50
N ALA A 241 50.98 20.74 -24.01
CA ALA A 241 50.54 21.44 -22.79
C ALA A 241 49.17 22.11 -22.98
N LEU A 242 48.95 22.79 -24.12
CA LEU A 242 47.62 23.31 -24.51
C LEU A 242 46.57 22.21 -24.69
N GLY A 243 46.98 21.03 -25.16
CA GLY A 243 46.12 19.85 -25.20
C GLY A 243 45.73 19.34 -23.80
N ALA A 244 46.62 19.46 -22.81
CA ALA A 244 46.35 19.08 -21.43
C ALA A 244 45.39 20.06 -20.72
N THR A 245 45.49 21.37 -20.98
CA THR A 245 44.53 22.35 -20.46
C THR A 245 43.14 22.17 -21.08
N LYS A 246 43.07 21.75 -22.36
CA LYS A 246 41.81 21.32 -23.01
C LYS A 246 41.18 20.11 -22.31
N LYS A 247 42.00 19.13 -21.87
CA LYS A 247 41.54 17.96 -21.11
C LYS A 247 41.06 18.31 -19.70
N ILE A 248 41.68 19.29 -19.04
CA ILE A 248 41.20 19.81 -17.75
C ILE A 248 39.85 20.52 -17.94
N GLY A 249 39.70 21.33 -19.00
CA GLY A 249 38.42 21.94 -19.37
C GLY A 249 37.33 20.90 -19.69
N GLN A 250 37.68 19.82 -20.37
CA GLN A 250 36.78 18.69 -20.64
C GLN A 250 36.42 17.91 -19.37
N ALA A 251 37.37 17.69 -18.46
CA ALA A 251 37.12 17.05 -17.16
C ALA A 251 36.21 17.90 -16.27
N LEU A 252 36.38 19.23 -16.29
CA LEU A 252 35.51 20.17 -15.58
C LEU A 252 34.12 20.21 -16.20
N ALA A 253 34.01 20.23 -17.53
CA ALA A 253 32.74 20.14 -18.25
C ALA A 253 32.02 18.81 -17.98
N LEU A 254 32.76 17.69 -17.86
CA LEU A 254 32.22 16.40 -17.43
C LEU A 254 31.73 16.44 -15.98
N LEU A 255 32.49 17.02 -15.04
CA LEU A 255 32.05 17.20 -13.65
C LEU A 255 30.80 18.08 -13.52
N LEU A 256 30.66 19.08 -14.39
CA LEU A 256 29.47 19.94 -14.48
C LEU A 256 28.30 19.28 -15.23
N ALA A 257 28.57 18.34 -16.15
CA ALA A 257 27.59 17.59 -16.92
C ALA A 257 27.11 16.32 -16.21
N VAL A 258 27.83 15.85 -15.17
CA VAL A 258 27.31 14.90 -14.19
C VAL A 258 26.14 15.61 -13.50
N ARG A 259 24.92 15.35 -14.00
CA ARG A 259 23.70 15.66 -13.26
C ARG A 259 23.89 15.09 -11.85
N PRO A 260 23.51 15.80 -10.77
CA PRO A 260 23.49 15.21 -9.46
C PRO A 260 22.57 13.99 -9.51
N HIS A 261 23.17 12.80 -9.63
CA HIS A 261 22.42 11.56 -9.61
C HIS A 261 21.86 11.43 -8.21
N ARG A 262 20.53 11.26 -8.13
CA ARG A 262 19.75 11.05 -6.90
C ARG A 262 20.56 10.24 -5.89
N LEU A 263 21.01 10.91 -4.84
CA LEU A 263 21.61 10.26 -3.69
C LEU A 263 20.55 9.37 -3.05
N CYS A 264 20.85 8.08 -2.91
CA CYS A 264 20.06 7.21 -2.05
C CYS A 264 20.15 7.76 -0.61
N TYR A 265 19.04 8.27 -0.07
CA TYR A 265 19.03 8.97 1.22
C TYR A 265 19.46 8.07 2.39
N GLU A 266 19.33 6.74 2.25
CA GLU A 266 19.74 5.79 3.29
C GLU A 266 21.26 5.62 3.40
N CYS A 267 22.01 5.73 2.30
CA CYS A 267 23.46 5.49 2.32
C CYS A 267 24.32 6.71 1.98
N LEU A 268 23.71 7.80 1.48
CA LEU A 268 24.42 9.01 1.05
C LEU A 268 25.63 8.68 0.12
N GLY A 269 25.53 7.62 -0.67
CA GLY A 269 26.59 7.17 -1.58
C GLY A 269 27.72 6.34 -0.97
N ARG A 270 27.70 6.01 0.34
CA ARG A 270 28.79 5.29 1.03
C ARG A 270 28.77 3.76 0.89
N ARG A 271 27.72 3.19 0.27
CA ARG A 271 27.61 1.77 -0.16
C ARG A 271 27.90 0.67 0.88
N LYS A 272 28.05 0.98 2.16
CA LYS A 272 28.43 -0.05 3.14
C LYS A 272 27.26 -0.88 3.67
N ASP A 273 26.05 -0.32 3.81
CA ASP A 273 24.98 -1.00 4.58
C ASP A 273 23.53 -0.84 4.03
N CYS A 274 23.32 -0.50 2.76
CA CYS A 274 21.96 -0.32 2.21
C CYS A 274 21.42 -1.63 1.59
N THR A 275 20.37 -2.19 2.19
CA THR A 275 19.67 -3.39 1.73
C THR A 275 18.72 -3.15 0.56
N GLY A 276 18.35 -1.89 0.28
CA GLY A 276 17.44 -1.51 -0.81
C GLY A 276 18.10 -1.18 -2.16
N CYS A 277 19.41 -0.97 -2.20
CA CYS A 277 20.16 -0.70 -3.43
C CYS A 277 20.54 -2.03 -4.11
N GLY A 278 19.57 -2.76 -4.66
CA GLY A 278 19.78 -4.00 -5.45
C GLY A 278 20.49 -3.80 -6.80
N GLY A 279 21.40 -2.82 -6.91
CA GLY A 279 22.10 -2.49 -8.16
C GLY A 279 21.27 -1.70 -9.19
N VAL A 280 20.01 -1.35 -8.88
CA VAL A 280 19.11 -0.62 -9.77
C VAL A 280 19.04 0.86 -9.38
N GLY A 281 20.06 1.62 -9.77
CA GLY A 281 19.89 3.05 -9.99
C GLY A 281 19.31 3.25 -11.38
N TRP A 282 17.99 3.44 -11.50
CA TRP A 282 17.34 3.67 -12.80
C TRP A 282 17.57 5.11 -13.29
N LEU A 283 17.98 5.21 -14.56
CA LEU A 283 18.03 6.41 -15.41
C LEU A 283 16.62 6.87 -15.79
N PRO A 284 16.35 8.18 -15.99
CA PRO A 284 15.37 8.59 -16.98
C PRO A 284 15.96 8.45 -18.39
N GLU A 285 15.16 7.89 -19.28
CA GLU A 285 15.44 7.63 -20.70
C GLU A 285 15.95 8.88 -21.46
N GLY A 286 16.85 8.64 -22.41
CA GLY A 286 17.21 9.59 -23.47
C GLY A 286 18.63 10.19 -23.35
N GLY A 287 19.61 9.52 -23.97
CA GLY A 287 20.95 10.08 -24.18
C GLY A 287 21.98 9.00 -24.47
N GLY A 288 22.09 8.59 -25.74
CA GLY A 288 23.10 7.65 -26.22
C GLY A 288 24.52 8.22 -26.14
N TRP A 289 25.47 7.27 -26.14
CA TRP A 289 26.92 7.38 -26.07
C TRP A 289 27.56 8.47 -26.94
#